data_AF-A0AA42J7S3-F1
#
_entry.id   AF-A0AA42J7S3-F1
#
_cell.length_a   1.000
_cell.length_b   1.000
_cell.length_c   1.000
_cell.angle_alpha   90.00
_cell.angle_beta   90.00
_cell.angle_gamma   90.00
#
_symmetry.space_group_name_H-M   'P 1'
#
loop_
_entity.id
_entity.type
_entity.pdbx_description
1 polymer ?
#
loop_
_entity_poly.entity_id
_entity_poly.type
_entity_poly.pdbx_seq_one_letter_code
_entity_poly.pdbx_strand_id
1 'polypeptide(L)'
;MATRKHISLKTKLAAALLTLRRVDENGVLVPIIPHEHAKLMSAEQIISLFQWDHYPIPHALGGPDEPWNLQPELIRPHRVKTATQDVPTIAKTKRLSAEQEEFRRRVLERPCGQPRERKGRWPSRPFRRKS
;
A
#
# COMPACT_ATOMS: atom_id res chain seq x y z
N MET A 1 20.91 -34.62 -29.63
CA MET A 1 20.76 -33.61 -28.56
C MET A 1 19.56 -33.99 -27.71
N ALA A 2 19.71 -34.13 -26.39
CA ALA A 2 18.59 -34.45 -25.52
C ALA A 2 17.59 -33.27 -25.49
N THR A 3 16.30 -33.55 -25.62
CA THR A 3 15.25 -32.54 -25.53
C THR A 3 15.19 -31.96 -24.13
N ARG A 4 15.12 -30.63 -24.02
CA ARG A 4 15.09 -29.93 -22.73
C ARG A 4 13.79 -30.30 -22.00
N LYS A 5 13.90 -30.74 -20.75
CA LYS A 5 12.73 -31.02 -19.91
C LYS A 5 11.89 -29.74 -19.73
N HIS A 6 10.57 -29.90 -19.75
CA HIS A 6 9.63 -28.81 -19.50
C HIS A 6 9.75 -28.31 -18.04
N ILE A 7 9.79 -26.99 -17.85
CA ILE A 7 9.81 -26.34 -16.54
C ILE A 7 8.40 -25.84 -16.23
N SER A 8 7.83 -26.30 -15.12
CA SER A 8 6.47 -25.92 -14.70
C SER A 8 6.35 -24.41 -14.41
N LEU A 9 5.14 -23.85 -14.58
CA LEU A 9 4.87 -22.45 -14.24
C LEU A 9 5.15 -22.17 -12.75
N LYS A 10 4.84 -23.12 -11.87
CA LYS A 10 5.14 -23.06 -10.44
C LYS A 10 6.64 -22.88 -10.18
N THR A 11 7.49 -23.64 -10.86
CA THR A 11 8.95 -23.50 -10.77
C THR A 11 9.42 -22.16 -11.33
N LYS A 12 8.83 -21.69 -12.44
CA LYS A 12 9.13 -20.36 -13.01
C LYS A 12 8.75 -19.23 -12.05
N LEU A 13 7.59 -19.33 -11.39
CA LEU A 13 7.12 -18.36 -10.42
C LEU A 13 8.03 -18.33 -9.18
N ALA A 14 8.35 -19.49 -8.60
CA ALA A 14 9.28 -19.57 -7.49
C ALA A 14 10.66 -18.97 -7.86
N ALA A 15 11.18 -19.29 -9.05
CA ALA A 15 12.42 -18.72 -9.55
C ALA A 15 12.33 -17.18 -9.72
N ALA A 16 11.21 -16.66 -10.20
CA ALA A 16 10.98 -15.22 -10.32
C ALA A 16 10.95 -14.54 -8.94
N LEU A 17 10.26 -15.11 -7.95
CA LEU A 17 10.21 -14.58 -6.58
C LEU A 17 11.59 -14.54 -5.91
N LEU A 18 12.48 -15.50 -6.21
CA LEU A 18 13.86 -15.50 -5.70
C LEU A 18 14.73 -14.37 -6.26
N THR A 19 14.30 -13.67 -7.31
CA THR A 19 15.01 -12.49 -7.85
C THR A 19 14.79 -11.23 -7.01
N LEU A 20 13.79 -11.23 -6.14
CA LEU A 20 13.44 -10.09 -5.30
C LEU A 20 14.54 -9.80 -4.27
N ARG A 21 14.79 -8.50 -4.06
CA ARG A 21 15.82 -8.01 -3.15
C ARG A 21 15.26 -6.99 -2.18
N ARG A 22 15.90 -6.87 -1.03
CA ARG A 22 15.62 -5.88 -0.01
C ARG A 22 16.91 -5.20 0.43
N VAL A 23 16.79 -4.00 0.96
CA VAL A 23 17.90 -3.31 1.61
C VAL A 23 18.01 -3.82 3.05
N ASP A 24 19.22 -4.20 3.47
CA ASP A 24 19.50 -4.60 4.85
C ASP A 24 19.76 -3.39 5.77
N GLU A 25 20.08 -3.66 7.04
CA GLU A 25 20.36 -2.62 8.05
C GLU A 25 21.58 -1.76 7.69
N ASN A 26 22.48 -2.25 6.83
CA ASN A 26 23.68 -1.56 6.39
C ASN A 26 23.48 -0.81 5.06
N GLY A 27 22.26 -0.80 4.51
CA GLY A 27 21.98 -0.17 3.23
C GLY A 27 22.35 -1.03 2.01
N VAL A 28 22.67 -2.31 2.19
CA VAL A 28 23.10 -3.21 1.13
C VAL A 28 21.91 -3.95 0.53
N LEU A 29 21.84 -4.01 -0.80
CA LEU A 29 20.80 -4.72 -1.51
C LEU A 29 21.06 -6.23 -1.52
N VAL A 30 20.35 -6.96 -0.65
CA VAL A 30 20.49 -8.41 -0.47
C VAL A 30 19.25 -9.17 -0.98
N PRO A 31 19.38 -10.45 -1.38
CA PRO A 31 18.23 -11.28 -1.71
C PRO A 31 17.25 -11.36 -0.53
N ILE A 32 15.94 -11.33 -0.81
CA ILE A 32 14.93 -11.53 0.23
C ILE A 32 15.07 -12.92 0.86
N ILE A 33 15.39 -13.92 0.04
CA ILE A 33 15.67 -15.29 0.45
C ILE A 33 17.11 -15.63 0.03
N PRO A 34 18.01 -15.94 0.99
CA PRO A 34 19.37 -16.35 0.67
C PRO A 34 19.40 -17.61 -0.22
N HIS A 35 20.38 -17.67 -1.15
CA HIS A 35 20.50 -18.77 -2.10
C HIS A 35 20.61 -20.15 -1.42
N GLU A 36 21.40 -20.25 -0.35
CA GLU A 36 21.57 -21.50 0.39
C GLU A 36 20.27 -21.96 1.08
N HIS A 37 19.42 -21.04 1.52
CA HIS A 37 18.11 -21.39 2.05
C HIS A 37 17.18 -21.87 0.92
N ALA A 38 17.20 -21.18 -0.22
CA ALA A 38 16.36 -21.53 -1.37
C ALA A 38 16.62 -22.95 -1.89
N LYS A 39 17.86 -23.46 -1.82
CA LYS A 39 18.21 -24.84 -2.17
C LYS A 39 17.50 -25.89 -1.32
N LEU A 40 17.19 -25.54 -0.07
CA LEU A 40 16.54 -26.43 0.90
C LEU A 40 15.02 -26.37 0.83
N MET A 41 14.45 -25.56 -0.07
CA MET A 41 13.01 -25.34 -0.19
C MET A 41 12.46 -25.85 -1.52
N SER A 42 11.27 -26.44 -1.47
CA SER A 42 10.48 -26.71 -2.66
C SER A 42 9.93 -25.41 -3.26
N ALA A 43 9.51 -25.45 -4.52
CA ALA A 43 8.86 -24.30 -5.17
C ALA A 43 7.60 -23.84 -4.41
N GLU A 44 6.86 -24.77 -3.79
CA GLU A 44 5.66 -24.47 -3.00
C GLU A 44 6.01 -23.78 -1.69
N GLN A 45 7.07 -24.23 -1.01
CA GLN A 45 7.56 -23.58 0.19
C GLN A 45 8.00 -22.14 -0.12
N ILE A 46 8.75 -21.92 -1.20
CA ILE A 46 9.15 -20.57 -1.63
C ILE A 46 7.92 -19.69 -1.87
N ILE A 47 6.95 -20.16 -2.66
CA ILE A 47 5.72 -19.40 -2.97
C ILE A 47 4.93 -19.11 -1.70
N SER A 48 4.84 -20.05 -0.76
CA SER A 48 4.08 -19.91 0.48
C SER A 48 4.59 -18.82 1.43
N LEU A 49 5.83 -18.34 1.24
CA LEU A 49 6.40 -17.25 2.05
C LEU A 49 5.83 -15.87 1.67
N PHE A 50 5.22 -15.75 0.50
CA PHE A 50 4.74 -14.49 -0.05
C PHE A 50 3.21 -14.36 0.02
N GLN A 51 2.76 -13.13 0.19
CA GLN A 51 1.39 -12.66 -0.03
C GLN A 51 1.40 -11.63 -1.15
N TRP A 52 0.29 -11.52 -1.87
CA TRP A 52 0.12 -10.54 -2.93
C TRP A 52 -0.62 -9.34 -2.36
N ASP A 53 0.09 -8.22 -2.28
CA ASP A 53 -0.41 -6.96 -1.77
C ASP A 53 -0.93 -6.08 -2.91
N HIS A 54 -2.04 -5.38 -2.66
CA HIS A 54 -2.66 -4.48 -3.63
C HIS A 54 -2.05 -3.08 -3.55
N TYR A 55 -1.16 -2.77 -4.49
CA TYR A 55 -0.43 -1.50 -4.54
C TYR A 55 -0.23 -1.03 -5.99
N PRO A 56 -0.41 0.27 -6.28
CA PRO A 56 -0.61 1.37 -5.34
C PRO A 56 -2.05 1.58 -4.86
N ILE A 57 -3.01 0.83 -5.40
CA ILE A 57 -4.43 1.01 -5.09
C ILE A 57 -4.90 -0.13 -4.18
N PRO A 58 -5.18 0.15 -2.89
CA PRO A 58 -5.66 -0.87 -1.98
C PRO A 58 -6.99 -1.45 -2.43
N HIS A 59 -7.17 -2.77 -2.29
CA HIS A 59 -8.43 -3.44 -2.60
C HIS A 59 -9.64 -2.81 -1.86
N ALA A 60 -9.46 -2.40 -0.60
CA ALA A 60 -10.50 -1.74 0.19
C ALA A 60 -10.97 -0.38 -0.34
N LEU A 61 -10.24 0.20 -1.30
CA LEU A 61 -10.58 1.44 -2.01
C LEU A 61 -10.94 1.18 -3.48
N GLY A 62 -11.21 -0.07 -3.85
CA GLY A 62 -11.57 -0.46 -5.23
C GLY A 62 -10.38 -0.80 -6.13
N GLY A 63 -9.21 -1.09 -5.56
CA GLY A 63 -8.07 -1.58 -6.33
C GLY A 63 -8.36 -2.93 -7.00
N PRO A 64 -8.03 -3.11 -8.29
CA PRO A 64 -8.34 -4.33 -9.02
C PRO A 64 -7.29 -5.44 -8.79
N ASP A 65 -7.67 -6.69 -9.07
CA ASP A 65 -6.81 -7.88 -9.02
C ASP A 65 -5.95 -8.04 -10.29
N GLU A 66 -5.35 -6.94 -10.74
CA GLU A 66 -4.56 -6.91 -11.97
C GLU A 66 -3.06 -7.05 -11.67
N PRO A 67 -2.25 -7.67 -12.57
CA PRO A 67 -0.82 -7.88 -12.34
C PRO A 67 -0.03 -6.61 -12.05
N TRP A 68 -0.47 -5.45 -12.55
CA TRP A 68 0.16 -4.15 -12.30
C TRP A 68 -0.18 -3.55 -10.93
N ASN A 69 -1.21 -4.08 -10.25
CA ASN A 69 -1.62 -3.65 -8.91
C ASN A 69 -1.26 -4.69 -7.84
N LEU A 70 -0.57 -5.78 -8.19
CA LEU A 70 -0.20 -6.84 -7.27
C LEU A 70 1.31 -6.90 -7.10
N GLN A 71 1.78 -6.81 -5.86
CA GLN A 71 3.19 -6.97 -5.52
C GLN A 71 3.39 -8.10 -4.51
N PRO A 72 4.38 -8.99 -4.72
CA PRO A 72 4.68 -10.03 -3.75
C PRO A 72 5.45 -9.46 -2.56
N GLU A 73 4.89 -9.58 -1.36
CA GLU A 73 5.55 -9.24 -0.10
C GLU A 73 5.66 -10.47 0.80
N LEU A 74 6.73 -10.56 1.59
CA LEU A 74 6.81 -11.60 2.62
C LEU A 74 5.68 -11.42 3.64
N ILE A 75 5.11 -12.52 4.13
CA ILE A 75 3.97 -12.53 5.05
C ILE A 75 4.15 -11.57 6.24
N ARG A 76 5.32 -11.60 6.89
CA ARG A 76 5.55 -10.80 8.11
C ARG A 76 5.63 -9.30 7.81
N PRO A 77 6.48 -8.82 6.87
CA PRO A 77 6.44 -7.44 6.41
C PRO A 77 5.05 -6.96 5.97
N HIS A 78 4.34 -7.77 5.18
CA HIS A 78 3.01 -7.43 4.71
C HIS A 78 2.05 -7.17 5.88
N ARG A 79 2.00 -8.08 6.87
CA ARG A 79 1.16 -7.89 8.07
C ARG A 79 1.49 -6.62 8.85
N VAL A 80 2.78 -6.30 8.99
CA VAL A 80 3.23 -5.08 9.69
C VAL A 80 2.78 -3.85 8.92
N LYS A 81 2.99 -3.81 7.60
CA LYS A 81 2.55 -2.73 6.72
C LYS A 81 1.03 -2.53 6.79
N THR A 82 0.25 -3.61 6.66
CA THR A 82 -1.21 -3.55 6.75
C THR A 82 -1.68 -2.94 8.06
N ALA A 83 -1.12 -3.39 9.18
CA ALA A 83 -1.51 -2.92 10.51
C ALA A 83 -1.10 -1.46 10.79
N THR A 84 0.11 -1.08 10.37
CA THR A 84 0.73 0.20 10.75
C THR A 84 0.45 1.34 9.77
N GLN A 85 0.22 1.03 8.49
CA GLN A 85 0.12 2.02 7.42
C GLN A 85 -1.22 1.93 6.69
N ASP A 86 -1.57 0.77 6.15
CA ASP A 86 -2.71 0.66 5.24
C ASP A 86 -4.04 0.86 5.96
N VAL A 87 -4.26 0.17 7.08
CA VAL A 87 -5.51 0.30 7.86
C VAL A 87 -5.75 1.75 8.32
N PRO A 88 -4.79 2.45 8.95
CA PRO A 88 -4.95 3.86 9.29
C PRO A 88 -5.18 4.76 8.07
N THR A 89 -4.47 4.52 6.97
CA THR A 89 -4.59 5.32 5.74
C THR A 89 -5.97 5.14 5.11
N ILE A 90 -6.45 3.91 4.97
CA ILE A 90 -7.78 3.59 4.45
C ILE A 90 -8.86 4.24 5.31
N ALA A 91 -8.76 4.13 6.65
CA ALA A 91 -9.71 4.75 7.56
C ALA A 91 -9.75 6.28 7.40
N LYS A 92 -8.58 6.92 7.29
CA LYS A 92 -8.47 8.37 7.04
C LYS A 92 -9.07 8.75 5.68
N THR A 93 -8.77 8.00 4.62
CA THR A 93 -9.30 8.24 3.29
C THR A 93 -10.82 8.18 3.29
N LYS A 94 -11.42 7.12 3.87
CA LYS A 94 -12.87 6.98 3.98
C LYS A 94 -13.51 8.17 4.72
N ARG A 95 -12.92 8.59 5.83
CA ARG A 95 -13.40 9.76 6.60
C ARG A 95 -13.37 11.04 5.75
N LEU A 96 -12.25 11.31 5.09
CA LEU A 96 -12.09 12.51 4.26
C LEU A 96 -13.04 12.50 3.05
N SER A 97 -13.26 11.35 2.43
CA SER A 97 -14.23 11.20 1.34
C SER A 97 -15.64 11.55 1.78
N ALA A 98 -16.06 11.08 2.96
CA ALA A 98 -17.37 11.43 3.53
C ALA A 98 -17.50 12.93 3.83
N GLU A 99 -16.48 13.54 4.47
CA GLU A 99 -16.45 14.98 4.72
C GLU A 99 -16.52 15.80 3.42
N GLN A 100 -15.84 15.33 2.38
CA GLN A 100 -15.84 15.97 1.07
C GLN A 100 -17.19 15.84 0.38
N GLU A 101 -17.86 14.69 0.47
CA GLU A 101 -19.20 14.48 -0.07
C GLU A 101 -20.22 15.40 0.61
N GLU A 102 -20.21 15.49 1.94
CA GLU A 102 -21.06 16.43 2.68
C GLU A 102 -20.77 17.89 2.33
N PHE A 103 -19.50 18.23 2.12
CA PHE A 103 -19.13 19.56 1.65
C PHE A 103 -19.69 19.83 0.25
N ARG A 104 -19.51 18.90 -0.70
CA ARG A 104 -20.05 19.01 -2.06
C ARG A 104 -21.57 19.16 -2.04
N ARG A 105 -22.27 18.33 -1.26
CA ARG A 105 -23.72 18.41 -1.07
C ARG A 105 -24.14 19.80 -0.61
N ARG A 106 -23.53 20.32 0.45
CA ARG A 106 -23.82 21.68 0.98
C ARG A 106 -23.53 22.79 -0.01
N VAL A 107 -22.51 22.66 -0.86
CA VAL A 107 -22.18 23.68 -1.87
C VAL A 107 -23.21 23.67 -2.99
N LEU A 108 -23.62 22.49 -3.45
CA LEU A 108 -24.58 22.33 -4.55
C LEU A 108 -26.01 22.68 -4.15
N GLU A 109 -26.43 22.36 -2.93
CA GLU A 109 -27.78 22.67 -2.42
C GLU A 109 -27.96 24.15 -2.09
N ARG A 110 -26.87 24.92 -2.03
CA ARG A 110 -26.91 26.28 -1.55
C ARG A 110 -27.35 27.27 -2.63
N PRO A 111 -28.36 28.11 -2.38
CA PRO A 111 -28.73 29.20 -3.28
C PRO A 111 -27.57 30.19 -3.45
N CYS A 112 -27.35 30.64 -4.70
CA CYS A 112 -26.38 31.68 -5.01
C CYS A 112 -26.64 32.93 -4.15
N GLY A 113 -25.59 33.50 -3.55
CA GLY A 113 -25.66 34.75 -2.78
C GLY A 113 -25.89 34.61 -1.27
N GLN A 114 -26.15 33.41 -0.73
CA GLN A 114 -26.23 33.26 0.72
C GLN A 114 -24.84 33.34 1.39
N PRO A 115 -24.65 34.14 2.47
CA PRO A 115 -23.36 34.27 3.18
C PRO A 115 -23.10 33.08 4.09
N ARG A 116 -21.84 32.59 4.15
CA ARG A 116 -21.48 31.38 4.91
C ARG A 116 -21.47 31.69 6.39
N GLU A 117 -22.21 30.90 7.17
CA GLU A 117 -22.10 30.97 8.63
C GLU A 117 -20.65 30.69 9.04
N ARG A 118 -20.04 31.68 9.70
CA ARG A 118 -18.67 31.58 10.21
C ARG A 118 -18.68 30.61 11.39
N LYS A 119 -18.25 29.37 11.16
CA LYS A 119 -17.95 28.41 12.23
C LYS A 119 -16.62 28.79 12.89
N GLY A 120 -16.65 29.74 13.81
CA GLY A 120 -15.51 30.01 14.69
C GLY A 120 -15.55 31.37 15.38
N ARG A 121 -15.52 31.35 16.71
CA ARG A 121 -14.95 32.44 17.51
C ARG A 121 -13.43 32.25 17.51
N TRP A 122 -12.76 32.60 16.42
CA TRP A 122 -11.32 32.83 16.54
C TRP A 122 -11.15 34.05 17.46
N PRO A 123 -10.51 33.89 18.63
CA PRO A 123 -10.27 35.03 19.49
C PRO A 123 -9.38 36.00 18.73
N SER A 124 -9.84 37.25 18.61
CA SER A 124 -9.01 38.36 18.19
C SER A 124 -7.79 38.43 19.12
N ARG A 125 -6.61 38.03 18.62
CA ARG A 125 -5.34 38.29 19.30
C ARG A 125 -4.71 39.51 18.62
N PRO A 126 -4.57 40.66 19.30
CA PRO A 126 -3.87 41.80 18.73
C PRO A 126 -2.41 41.42 18.44
N PHE A 127 -1.91 41.83 17.27
CA PHE A 127 -0.50 41.67 16.94
C PHE A 127 0.35 42.45 17.94
N ARG A 128 1.42 41.84 18.45
CA ARG A 128 2.37 42.48 19.36
C ARG A 128 3.01 43.67 18.62
N ARG A 129 2.77 44.89 19.10
CA ARG A 129 3.46 46.09 18.58
C ARG A 129 4.95 45.97 18.90
N LYS A 130 5.81 46.20 17.90
CA LYS A 130 7.25 46.38 18.14
C LYS A 130 7.43 47.67 18.94
N SER A 131 8.10 47.56 20.08
CA SER A 131 8.63 48.68 20.88
C SER A 131 9.82 49.32 20.17
#